data_AF-A0A7C5KSI5-F1
#
_entry.id   AF-A0A7C5KSI5-F1
#
_cell.length_a   1.000
_cell.length_b   1.000
_cell.length_c   1.000
_cell.angle_alpha   90.00
_cell.angle_beta   90.00
_cell.angle_gamma   90.00
#
_symmetry.space_group_name_H-M   'P 1'
#
loop_
_entity.id
_entity.type
_entity.pdbx_description
1 polymer ?
#
loop_
_entity_poly.entity_id
_entity_poly.type
_entity_poly.pdbx_seq_one_letter_code
_entity_poly.pdbx_strand_id
1 'polypeptide(L)'
;MRIVLKRALMRQLLWTNILIAGSAAGWVLVTLRGLALPFDWALAALAFTLTLGFYTRDRLDEQERQTDRRTMPERTAWVERHQLALQWVTRGS
;
A
#
# COMPACT_ATOMS: atom_id res chain seq x y z
N MET A 1 13.99 -11.12 19.08
CA MET A 1 13.45 -9.73 18.98
C MET A 1 13.44 -9.17 17.55
N ARG A 2 14.55 -9.23 16.78
CA ARG A 2 14.64 -8.69 15.40
C ARG A 2 13.58 -9.22 14.40
N ILE A 3 13.26 -10.51 14.42
CA ILE A 3 12.33 -11.14 13.47
C ILE A 3 10.87 -10.70 13.72
N VAL A 4 10.49 -10.56 14.99
CA VAL A 4 9.14 -10.15 15.41
C VAL A 4 8.89 -8.70 15.02
N LEU A 5 9.88 -7.82 15.23
CA LEU A 5 9.82 -6.42 14.84
C LEU A 5 9.70 -6.28 13.30
N LYS A 6 10.50 -7.03 12.53
CA LYS A 6 10.42 -7.05 11.06
C LYS A 6 9.03 -7.48 10.56
N ARG A 7 8.44 -8.53 11.15
CA ARG A 7 7.09 -8.99 10.81
C ARG A 7 6.01 -7.96 11.16
N ALA A 8 6.10 -7.31 12.32
CA ALA A 8 5.13 -6.30 12.73
C ALA A 8 5.17 -5.07 11.82
N LEU A 9 6.38 -4.58 11.49
CA LEU A 9 6.58 -3.44 10.59
C LEU A 9 6.07 -3.73 9.17
N MET A 10 6.45 -4.88 8.61
CA MET A 10 5.95 -5.28 7.29
C MET A 10 4.43 -5.48 7.29
N ARG A 11 3.87 -6.08 8.34
CA ARG A 11 2.43 -6.32 8.44
C ARG A 11 1.63 -5.02 8.44
N GLN A 12 2.10 -3.98 9.13
CA GLN A 12 1.39 -2.70 9.21
C GLN A 12 1.39 -1.95 7.86
N LEU A 13 2.53 -1.94 7.15
CA LEU A 13 2.64 -1.40 5.79
C LEU A 13 1.84 -2.21 4.77
N LEU A 14 1.93 -3.55 4.83
CA LEU A 14 1.13 -4.43 3.98
C LEU A 14 -0.35 -4.16 4.18
N TRP A 15 -0.80 -3.97 5.42
CA TRP A 15 -2.22 -3.83 5.69
C TRP A 15 -2.80 -2.55 5.06
N THR A 16 -2.12 -1.43 5.22
CA THR A 16 -2.57 -0.18 4.57
C THR A 16 -2.55 -0.26 3.05
N ASN A 17 -1.55 -0.92 2.46
CA ASN A 17 -1.46 -1.06 1.00
C ASN A 17 -2.50 -2.05 0.45
N ILE A 18 -2.77 -3.15 1.17
CA ILE A 18 -3.83 -4.10 0.83
C ILE A 18 -5.21 -3.45 0.94
N LEU A 19 -5.47 -2.62 1.97
CA LEU A 19 -6.73 -1.90 2.10
C LEU A 19 -6.98 -0.95 0.92
N ILE A 20 -5.94 -0.25 0.47
CA ILE A 20 -6.04 0.68 -0.66
C ILE A 20 -6.20 -0.09 -1.98
N ALA A 21 -5.42 -1.15 -2.19
CA ALA A 21 -5.57 -2.03 -3.34
C ALA A 21 -6.95 -2.69 -3.39
N GLY A 22 -7.45 -3.15 -2.24
CA GLY A 22 -8.80 -3.70 -2.08
C GLY A 22 -9.88 -2.66 -2.36
N SER A 23 -9.66 -1.40 -1.95
CA SER A 23 -10.58 -0.30 -2.27
C SER A 23 -10.61 0.00 -3.77
N ALA A 24 -9.45 -0.04 -4.46
CA ALA A 24 -9.39 0.11 -5.90
C ALA A 24 -10.16 -1.01 -6.63
N ALA A 25 -10.01 -2.26 -6.21
CA ALA A 25 -10.80 -3.38 -6.73
C ALA A 25 -12.30 -3.21 -6.44
N GLY A 26 -12.65 -2.71 -5.25
CA GLY A 26 -14.03 -2.36 -4.89
C GLY A 26 -14.62 -1.27 -5.79
N TRP A 27 -13.84 -0.26 -6.16
CA TRP A 27 -14.27 0.77 -7.11
C TRP A 27 -14.49 0.22 -8.53
N VAL A 28 -13.68 -0.75 -8.97
CA VAL A 28 -13.92 -1.46 -10.25
C VAL A 28 -15.26 -2.17 -10.23
N LEU A 29 -15.56 -2.90 -9.14
CA LEU A 29 -16.86 -3.56 -8.95
C LEU A 29 -18.03 -2.58 -9.02
N VAL A 30 -17.95 -1.47 -8.28
CA VAL A 30 -18.99 -0.43 -8.26
C VAL A 30 -19.16 0.20 -9.64
N THR A 31 -18.06 0.47 -10.34
CA THR A 31 -18.09 1.08 -11.68
C THR A 31 -18.69 0.14 -12.72
N LEU A 32 -18.29 -1.14 -12.75
CA LEU A 32 -18.89 -2.14 -13.63
C LEU A 32 -20.40 -2.27 -13.36
N ARG A 33 -20.79 -2.27 -12.08
CA ARG A 33 -22.21 -2.32 -11.70
C ARG A 33 -22.98 -1.08 -12.15
N GLY A 34 -22.39 0.10 -12.03
CA GLY A 34 -22.97 1.37 -12.48
C GLY A 34 -23.10 1.47 -14.01
N LEU A 35 -22.18 0.85 -14.75
CA LEU A 35 -22.21 0.77 -16.21
C LEU A 35 -23.03 -0.43 -16.75
N ALA A 36 -23.67 -1.20 -15.86
CA ALA A 36 -24.39 -2.42 -16.19
C ALA A 36 -23.55 -3.44 -17.00
N LEU A 37 -22.24 -3.47 -16.77
CA LEU A 37 -21.30 -4.40 -17.38
C LEU A 37 -21.20 -5.70 -16.56
N PRO A 38 -20.91 -6.85 -17.20
CA PRO A 38 -20.66 -8.09 -16.48
C PRO A 38 -19.42 -7.93 -15.60
N PHE A 39 -19.41 -8.67 -14.48
CA PHE A 39 -18.27 -8.64 -13.60
C PHE A 39 -17.06 -9.36 -14.23
N ASP A 40 -15.91 -8.68 -14.20
CA ASP A 40 -14.64 -9.20 -14.70
C ASP A 40 -13.64 -9.32 -13.53
N TRP A 41 -13.38 -10.57 -13.13
CA TRP A 41 -12.41 -10.91 -12.10
C TRP A 41 -10.97 -10.55 -12.49
N ALA A 42 -10.62 -10.65 -13.78
CA ALA A 42 -9.29 -10.30 -14.25
C ALA A 42 -9.06 -8.79 -14.12
N LEU A 43 -10.07 -7.98 -14.44
CA LEU A 43 -10.00 -6.53 -14.29
C LEU A 43 -9.88 -6.11 -12.81
N ALA A 44 -10.65 -6.72 -11.91
CA ALA A 44 -10.55 -6.45 -10.47
C ALA A 44 -9.19 -6.88 -9.90
N ALA A 45 -8.68 -8.04 -10.31
CA ALA A 45 -7.36 -8.53 -9.90
C ALA A 45 -6.23 -7.67 -10.45
N LEU A 46 -6.36 -7.17 -11.68
CA LEU A 46 -5.40 -6.26 -12.29
C LEU A 46 -5.37 -4.92 -11.55
N ALA A 47 -6.53 -4.33 -11.26
CA ALA A 47 -6.61 -3.10 -10.47
C ALA A 47 -6.00 -3.28 -9.08
N PHE A 48 -6.33 -4.37 -8.39
CA PHE A 48 -5.72 -4.71 -7.10
C PHE A 48 -4.19 -4.79 -7.21
N THR A 49 -3.68 -5.56 -8.17
CA THR A 49 -2.23 -5.84 -8.29
C THR A 49 -1.45 -4.60 -8.68
N LEU A 50 -1.96 -3.81 -9.64
CA LEU A 50 -1.33 -2.56 -10.06
C LEU A 50 -1.35 -1.54 -8.94
N THR A 51 -2.49 -1.35 -8.26
CA THR A 51 -2.57 -0.44 -7.11
C THR A 51 -1.63 -0.92 -6.00
N LEU A 52 -1.61 -2.20 -5.66
CA LEU A 52 -0.71 -2.71 -4.63
C LEU A 52 0.76 -2.46 -4.98
N GLY A 53 1.16 -2.71 -6.22
CA GLY A 53 2.52 -2.50 -6.71
C GLY A 53 2.94 -1.03 -6.74
N PHE A 54 2.14 -0.17 -7.38
CA PHE A 54 2.42 1.26 -7.47
C PHE A 54 2.40 1.93 -6.11
N TYR A 55 1.38 1.66 -5.28
CA TYR A 55 1.30 2.25 -3.96
C TYR A 55 2.44 1.78 -3.07
N THR A 56 2.87 0.52 -3.17
CA THR A 56 4.05 0.05 -2.42
C THR A 56 5.34 0.71 -2.90
N ARG A 57 5.48 0.95 -4.20
CA ARG A 57 6.62 1.65 -4.79
C ARG A 57 6.66 3.12 -4.39
N ASP A 58 5.57 3.85 -4.61
CA ASP A 58 5.48 5.28 -4.35
C ASP A 58 5.66 5.59 -2.86
N ARG A 59 5.14 4.72 -1.98
CA ARG A 59 5.34 4.83 -0.52
C ARG A 59 6.79 4.74 -0.08
N LEU A 60 7.67 4.17 -0.90
CA LEU A 60 9.10 4.08 -0.63
C LEU A 60 9.88 5.25 -1.23
N ASP A 61 9.26 6.03 -2.13
CA ASP A 61 9.83 7.22 -2.75
C ASP A 61 9.87 8.41 -1.78
N GLU A 62 10.90 9.25 -1.89
CA GLU A 62 11.19 10.35 -0.97
C GLU A 62 10.20 11.52 -1.17
N GLN A 63 9.68 11.70 -2.39
CA GLN A 63 8.72 12.77 -2.70
C GLN A 63 7.36 12.57 -2.02
N GLU A 64 6.84 11.34 -1.95
CA GLU A 64 5.55 11.06 -1.30
C GLU A 64 5.58 11.28 0.21
N ARG A 65 6.75 11.12 0.86
CA ARG A 65 6.87 11.36 2.31
C ARG A 65 6.49 12.77 2.72
N GLN A 66 6.68 13.77 1.84
CA GLN A 66 6.32 15.15 2.13
C GLN A 66 4.80 15.38 2.10
N THR A 67 4.10 14.78 1.14
CA THR A 67 2.63 14.83 1.05
C THR A 67 1.99 14.11 2.24
N ASP A 68 2.58 12.98 2.62
CA ASP A 68 2.15 12.17 3.76
C ASP A 68 2.29 12.86 5.11
N ARG A 69 3.33 13.70 5.31
CA ARG A 69 3.46 14.49 6.55
C ARG A 69 2.23 15.36 6.82
N ARG A 70 1.51 15.78 5.79
CA ARG A 70 0.33 16.67 5.91
C ARG A 70 -0.97 15.92 6.09
N THR A 71 -1.12 14.74 5.48
CA THR A 71 -2.39 13.99 5.47
C THR A 71 -2.41 12.84 6.48
N MET A 72 -1.25 12.27 6.83
CA MET A 72 -1.12 11.12 7.72
C MET A 72 0.10 11.24 8.66
N PRO A 73 0.12 12.25 9.55
CA PRO A 73 1.29 12.57 10.38
C PRO A 73 1.73 11.42 11.30
N GLU A 74 0.79 10.62 11.83
CA GLU A 74 1.10 9.47 12.68
C GLU A 74 1.85 8.37 11.91
N ARG A 75 1.44 8.12 10.66
CA ARG A 75 2.11 7.14 9.80
C ARG A 75 3.49 7.63 9.41
N THR A 76 3.63 8.92 9.06
CA THR A 76 4.94 9.47 8.72
C THR A 76 5.89 9.44 9.90
N ALA A 77 5.44 9.79 11.10
CA ALA A 77 6.24 9.69 12.32
C ALA A 77 6.67 8.24 12.61
N TRP A 78 5.82 7.26 12.27
CA TRP A 78 6.18 5.85 12.38
C TRP A 78 7.20 5.41 11.32
N VAL A 79 7.04 5.84 10.06
CA VAL A 79 7.98 5.55 8.96
C VAL A 79 9.34 6.18 9.24
N GLU A 80 9.39 7.43 9.68
CA GLU A 80 10.62 8.12 10.07
C GLU A 80 11.32 7.41 11.25
N ARG A 81 10.56 7.03 12.29
CA ARG A 81 11.10 6.26 13.43
C ARG A 81 11.69 4.91 13.03
N HIS A 82 11.22 4.30 11.94
CA HIS A 82 11.62 2.96 11.52
C HIS A 82 12.30 2.93 10.15
N GLN A 83 12.70 4.08 9.60
CA GLN A 83 13.19 4.24 8.23
C GLN A 83 14.44 3.38 7.97
N LEU A 84 15.38 3.33 8.92
CA LEU A 84 16.57 2.48 8.83
C LEU A 84 16.20 1.00 8.79
N ALA A 85 15.24 0.57 9.62
CA ALA A 85 14.77 -0.82 9.61
C ALA A 85 14.04 -1.17 8.30
N LEU A 86 13.26 -0.24 7.75
CA LEU A 86 12.56 -0.42 6.48
C LEU A 86 13.52 -0.51 5.30
N GLN A 87 14.52 0.38 5.21
CA GLN A 87 15.55 0.33 4.16
C GLN A 87 16.34 -0.98 4.18
N TRP A 88 16.66 -1.50 5.36
CA TRP A 88 17.31 -2.81 5.51
C TRP A 88 16.45 -3.98 5.06
N VAL A 89 15.12 -3.86 5.15
CA VAL A 89 14.17 -4.89 4.74
C VAL A 89 13.90 -4.85 3.24
N THR A 90 13.91 -3.67 2.63
CA THR A 90 13.58 -3.46 1.21
C THR A 90 14.79 -3.46 0.27
N ARG A 91 16.03 -3.24 0.75
CA ARG A 91 17.27 -3.34 -0.07
C ARG A 91 17.83 -4.76 -0.22
N GLY A 92 17.24 -5.74 0.45
CA GLY A 92 17.71 -7.15 0.46
C GLY A 92 16.96 -8.07 -0.51
N SER A 93 16.24 -7.52 -1.48
CA SER A 93 15.46 -8.24 -2.50
C SER A 93 15.83 -7.73 -3.88
#